data_AF-A0A7Y0CMI7-F1
#
_entry.id   AF-A0A7Y0CMI7-F1
#
_cell.length_a   1.000
_cell.length_b   1.000
_cell.length_c   1.000
_cell.angle_alpha   90.00
_cell.angle_beta   90.00
_cell.angle_gamma   90.00
#
_symmetry.space_group_name_H-M   'P 1'
#
loop_
_entity.id
_entity.type
_entity.pdbx_description
1 polymer ?
#
loop_
_entity_poly.entity_id
_entity_poly.type
_entity_poly.pdbx_seq_one_letter_code
_entity_poly.pdbx_strand_id
1 'polypeptide(L)'
;MVWPLPSKLQFAPDAGALATLEVEVHLLDGQLIRGSMPSDENLSAISELKLIFMGQEIALPVSDIRSVACAGLLMAETDSDLLSEHAHRLEHEDALIFHALFIDGKTLDGQTCGYVNMRAGGVYLYVRQEDSRFIALWVPRNSLQSIRIDSPDPAVLSHVSAELAVPAEESIVTATLPQVSGLASNMDELAILLEDARGKPMITAAQALFELKLMDEATFLDLQSDKSGKLRTYIDDQLAKSDTFKLQLEHARARMVKTPEVNADTFQIDSQALTKISWNIATRQSVVPLGMISGTLYVASSAPMSRELEDRLSMIAGCHLALVWVSTVSNRDGFTG
;
A
#
# COMPACT_ATOMS: atom_id res chain seq x y z
N MET A 1 -21.47 11.37 12.68
CA MET A 1 -20.50 12.10 11.84
C MET A 1 -19.37 11.12 11.55
N VAL A 2 -18.85 10.98 10.35
CA VAL A 2 -19.11 11.75 9.14
C VAL A 2 -18.23 11.10 8.09
N TRP A 3 -18.67 11.12 6.84
CA TRP A 3 -17.74 10.97 5.74
C TRP A 3 -16.48 11.77 6.09
N PRO A 4 -15.33 11.14 6.35
CA PRO A 4 -14.21 11.83 6.97
C PRO A 4 -13.89 13.06 6.11
N LEU A 5 -13.45 14.18 6.67
CA LEU A 5 -13.09 15.35 5.89
C LEU A 5 -11.63 15.69 6.18
N PRO A 6 -10.83 16.04 5.16
CA PRO A 6 -9.56 16.70 5.35
C PRO A 6 -9.80 18.02 6.08
N SER A 7 -8.83 18.47 6.86
CA SER A 7 -8.89 19.70 7.68
C SER A 7 -9.15 20.99 6.91
N LYS A 8 -9.15 20.97 5.56
CA LYS A 8 -9.38 22.12 4.67
C LYS A 8 -10.72 22.05 3.90
N LEU A 9 -11.56 21.04 4.12
CA LEU A 9 -12.85 20.89 3.43
C LEU A 9 -14.01 20.89 4.43
N GLN A 10 -15.08 21.58 4.06
CA GLN A 10 -16.35 21.53 4.78
C GLN A 10 -17.48 21.18 3.81
N PHE A 11 -18.49 20.49 4.34
CA PHE A 11 -19.77 20.37 3.64
C PHE A 11 -20.39 21.76 3.46
N ALA A 12 -21.02 22.00 2.31
CA ALA A 12 -21.78 23.23 2.12
C ALA A 12 -22.78 23.41 3.28
N PRO A 13 -23.04 24.65 3.75
CA PRO A 13 -23.84 24.91 4.95
C PRO A 13 -25.26 24.31 4.91
N ASP A 14 -25.80 24.04 3.71
CA ASP A 14 -27.11 23.38 3.52
C ASP A 14 -27.06 21.84 3.64
N ALA A 15 -25.87 21.22 3.61
CA ALA A 15 -25.69 19.77 3.66
C ALA A 15 -25.49 19.22 5.09
N GLY A 16 -25.13 20.07 6.06
CA GLY A 16 -24.88 19.68 7.46
C GLY A 16 -26.11 19.18 8.23
N ALA A 17 -27.32 19.36 7.69
CA ALA A 17 -28.59 18.98 8.31
C ALA A 17 -29.40 17.92 7.52
N LEU A 18 -28.84 17.36 6.44
CA LEU A 18 -29.55 16.38 5.63
C LEU A 18 -29.56 15.01 6.33
N ALA A 19 -30.75 14.47 6.58
CA ALA A 19 -30.95 13.12 7.12
C ALA A 19 -30.48 12.02 6.14
N THR A 20 -30.38 12.36 4.85
CA THR A 20 -29.98 11.44 3.77
C THR A 20 -29.08 12.13 2.77
N LEU A 21 -28.03 11.45 2.33
CA LEU A 21 -27.09 11.85 1.29
C LEU A 21 -27.48 11.21 -0.04
N GLU A 22 -27.52 11.98 -1.13
CA GLU A 22 -27.64 11.41 -2.47
C GLU A 22 -26.31 10.78 -2.88
N VAL A 23 -26.37 9.51 -3.27
CA VAL A 23 -25.20 8.71 -3.61
C VAL A 23 -25.37 7.99 -4.94
N GLU A 24 -24.27 7.89 -5.67
CA GLU A 24 -24.10 7.05 -6.85
C GLU A 24 -23.21 5.87 -6.47
N VAL A 25 -23.76 4.65 -6.51
CA VAL A 25 -23.05 3.42 -6.19
C VAL A 25 -22.69 2.70 -7.49
N HIS A 26 -21.40 2.57 -7.75
CA HIS A 26 -20.87 1.78 -8.85
C HIS A 26 -20.60 0.38 -8.35
N LEU A 27 -21.17 -0.63 -9.00
CA LEU A 27 -20.94 -2.04 -8.70
C LEU A 27 -19.81 -2.62 -9.57
N LEU A 28 -19.19 -3.70 -9.08
CA LEU A 28 -18.13 -4.43 -9.79
C LEU A 28 -18.62 -5.05 -11.10
N ASP A 29 -19.89 -5.46 -11.16
CA ASP A 29 -20.53 -5.96 -12.38
C ASP A 29 -20.75 -4.87 -13.44
N GLY A 30 -20.51 -3.61 -13.08
CA GLY A 30 -20.65 -2.44 -13.96
C GLY A 30 -21.99 -1.72 -13.84
N GLN A 31 -22.91 -2.18 -12.99
CA GLN A 31 -24.16 -1.48 -12.74
C GLN A 31 -23.94 -0.19 -11.94
N LEU A 32 -24.81 0.79 -12.21
CA LEU A 32 -24.86 2.07 -11.51
C LEU A 32 -26.20 2.19 -10.80
N ILE A 33 -26.17 2.35 -9.48
CA ILE A 33 -27.37 2.54 -8.65
C ILE A 33 -27.32 3.96 -8.08
N ARG A 34 -28.39 4.73 -8.27
CA ARG A 34 -28.55 6.07 -7.70
C ARG A 34 -29.63 6.06 -6.64
N GLY A 35 -29.31 6.49 -5.44
CA GLY A 35 -30.33 6.64 -4.40
C GLY A 35 -29.84 7.42 -3.21
N SER A 36 -30.47 7.19 -2.05
CA SER A 36 -30.20 7.99 -0.86
C SER A 36 -29.71 7.10 0.29
N MET A 37 -28.62 7.50 0.92
CA MET A 37 -28.03 6.81 2.07
C MET A 37 -28.24 7.64 3.34
N PRO A 38 -28.56 7.03 4.49
CA PRO A 38 -28.58 7.72 5.78
C PRO A 38 -27.24 8.43 6.07
N SER A 39 -27.28 9.68 6.55
CA SER A 39 -26.07 10.47 6.82
C SER A 39 -25.27 10.02 8.05
N ASP A 40 -25.84 9.14 8.87
CA ASP A 40 -25.23 8.52 10.04
C ASP A 40 -24.56 7.17 9.76
N GLU A 41 -24.62 6.67 8.52
CA GLU A 41 -24.07 5.38 8.15
C GLU A 41 -22.52 5.41 8.09
N ASN A 42 -21.90 4.51 8.85
CA ASN A 42 -20.45 4.41 8.92
C ASN A 42 -19.92 3.43 7.88
N LEU A 43 -19.60 3.96 6.70
CA LEU A 43 -19.06 3.21 5.55
C LEU A 43 -17.79 2.40 5.88
N SER A 44 -17.09 2.72 6.96
CA SER A 44 -15.80 2.12 7.30
C SER A 44 -15.88 0.74 7.96
N ALA A 45 -17.07 0.35 8.45
CA ALA A 45 -17.27 -0.87 9.25
C ALA A 45 -18.50 -1.67 8.82
N ILE A 46 -19.13 -1.32 7.69
CA ILE A 46 -20.31 -2.02 7.18
C ILE A 46 -19.94 -3.25 6.37
N SER A 47 -20.73 -4.31 6.53
CA SER A 47 -20.67 -5.49 5.63
C SER A 47 -21.64 -5.33 4.45
N GLU A 48 -22.69 -4.53 4.64
CA GLU A 48 -23.72 -4.23 3.66
C GLU A 48 -24.01 -2.72 3.72
N LEU A 49 -24.08 -2.08 2.56
CA LEU A 49 -24.50 -0.70 2.39
C LEU A 49 -26.01 -0.64 2.28
N LYS A 50 -26.67 0.12 3.16
CA LYS A 50 -28.11 0.35 3.08
C LYS A 50 -28.39 1.59 2.23
N LEU A 51 -29.24 1.43 1.23
CA LEU A 51 -29.57 2.51 0.31
C LEU A 51 -31.06 2.52 0.02
N ILE A 52 -31.66 3.70 -0.03
CA ILE A 52 -33.05 3.89 -0.45
C ILE A 52 -33.05 4.09 -1.96
N PHE A 53 -33.46 3.06 -2.70
CA PHE A 53 -33.60 3.08 -4.16
C PHE A 53 -35.09 3.05 -4.50
N MET A 54 -35.58 4.07 -5.23
CA MET A 54 -37.00 4.19 -5.59
C MET A 54 -37.98 4.06 -4.41
N GLY A 55 -37.59 4.52 -3.22
CA GLY A 55 -38.40 4.44 -2.01
C GLY A 55 -38.38 3.08 -1.29
N GLN A 56 -37.53 2.14 -1.72
CA GLN A 56 -37.30 0.86 -1.04
C GLN A 56 -35.87 0.81 -0.47
N GLU A 57 -35.74 0.29 0.75
CA GLU A 57 -34.42 -0.01 1.34
C GLU A 57 -33.86 -1.28 0.68
N ILE A 58 -32.71 -1.12 0.02
CA ILE A 58 -31.90 -2.20 -0.52
C ILE A 58 -30.61 -2.30 0.30
N ALA A 59 -30.17 -3.53 0.56
CA ALA A 59 -28.89 -3.82 1.19
C ALA A 59 -27.94 -4.37 0.13
N LEU A 60 -26.84 -3.67 -0.13
CA LEU A 60 -25.83 -4.06 -1.10
C LEU A 60 -24.60 -4.60 -0.37
N PRO A 61 -24.16 -5.84 -0.62
CA PRO A 61 -22.92 -6.35 -0.05
C PRO A 61 -21.75 -5.45 -0.44
N VAL A 62 -20.90 -5.08 0.52
CA VAL A 62 -19.71 -4.26 0.22
C VAL A 62 -18.76 -4.99 -0.74
N SER A 63 -18.82 -6.32 -0.82
CA SER A 63 -18.08 -7.12 -1.82
C SER A 63 -18.42 -6.78 -3.26
N ASP A 64 -19.61 -6.25 -3.52
CA ASP A 64 -20.12 -6.06 -4.87
C ASP A 64 -19.95 -4.61 -5.32
N ILE A 65 -19.58 -3.72 -4.39
CA ILE A 65 -19.45 -2.28 -4.62
C ILE A 65 -18.02 -1.97 -5.07
N ARG A 66 -17.90 -1.30 -6.23
CA ARG A 66 -16.66 -0.71 -6.73
C ARG A 66 -16.37 0.64 -6.09
N SER A 67 -17.36 1.52 -6.02
CA SER A 67 -17.21 2.84 -5.40
C SER A 67 -18.55 3.46 -5.09
N VAL A 68 -18.58 4.37 -4.12
CA VAL A 68 -19.76 5.19 -3.80
C VAL A 68 -19.36 6.65 -3.89
N ALA A 69 -20.02 7.42 -4.75
CA ALA A 69 -19.83 8.85 -4.88
C ALA A 69 -21.01 9.57 -4.22
N CYS A 70 -20.74 10.44 -3.25
CA CYS A 70 -21.75 11.37 -2.72
C CYS A 70 -21.87 12.55 -3.69
N ALA A 71 -23.06 12.74 -4.25
CA ALA A 71 -23.34 13.83 -5.19
C ALA A 71 -23.59 15.20 -4.49
N GLY A 72 -23.40 15.29 -3.17
CA GLY A 72 -23.63 16.48 -2.36
C GLY A 72 -22.40 17.39 -2.21
N LEU A 73 -22.55 18.66 -2.61
CA LEU A 73 -21.52 19.71 -2.70
C LEU A 73 -20.58 19.81 -1.48
N LEU A 74 -19.31 19.48 -1.69
CA LEU A 74 -18.21 19.94 -0.87
C LEU A 74 -17.66 21.25 -1.46
N MET A 75 -17.50 22.28 -0.61
CA MET A 75 -16.85 23.54 -0.98
C MET A 75 -15.52 23.65 -0.23
N ALA A 76 -14.47 24.15 -0.91
CA ALA A 76 -13.23 24.52 -0.23
C ALA A 76 -13.49 25.74 0.66
N GLU A 77 -12.96 25.71 1.89
CA GLU A 77 -13.02 26.85 2.80
C GLU A 77 -12.21 27.99 2.20
N THR A 78 -12.91 28.97 1.60
CA THR A 78 -12.26 30.17 1.07
C THR A 78 -12.18 31.13 2.23
N ASP A 79 -10.98 31.32 2.77
CA ASP A 79 -10.70 32.25 3.86
C ASP A 79 -11.13 33.67 3.43
N SER A 80 -12.33 34.07 3.87
CA SER A 80 -13.11 35.18 3.33
C SER A 80 -12.74 36.51 4.01
N ASP A 81 -11.45 36.85 4.10
CA ASP A 81 -11.07 38.20 4.57
C ASP A 81 -9.81 38.81 3.94
N LEU A 82 -9.22 38.21 2.90
CA LEU A 82 -8.13 38.86 2.14
C LEU A 82 -8.42 38.82 0.63
N LEU A 83 -9.29 39.74 0.22
CA LEU A 83 -9.67 39.96 -1.17
C LEU A 83 -8.46 40.18 -2.11
N SER A 84 -8.48 39.41 -3.20
CA SER A 84 -8.28 39.86 -4.59
C SER A 84 -6.90 39.81 -5.27
N GLU A 85 -5.85 39.25 -4.68
CA GLU A 85 -4.61 38.91 -5.43
C GLU A 85 -4.09 37.47 -5.21
N HIS A 86 -4.75 36.69 -4.35
CA HIS A 86 -4.31 35.33 -4.00
C HIS A 86 -5.22 34.21 -4.54
N ALA A 87 -6.30 34.55 -5.27
CA ALA A 87 -7.21 33.56 -5.83
C ALA A 87 -6.54 32.61 -6.83
N HIS A 88 -5.49 33.05 -7.53
CA HIS A 88 -4.67 32.19 -8.39
C HIS A 88 -3.57 31.41 -7.66
N ARG A 89 -3.33 31.68 -6.37
CA ARG A 89 -2.22 31.07 -5.63
C ARG A 89 -2.57 29.74 -4.96
N LEU A 90 -3.87 29.49 -4.73
CA LEU A 90 -4.39 28.19 -4.25
C LEU A 90 -4.50 27.13 -5.35
N GLU A 91 -4.33 27.49 -6.63
CA GLU A 91 -4.54 26.58 -7.76
C GLU A 91 -3.47 25.47 -7.87
N HIS A 92 -2.32 25.62 -7.20
CA HIS A 92 -1.14 24.79 -7.48
C HIS A 92 -0.51 24.05 -6.28
N GLU A 93 -0.84 24.36 -5.03
CA GLU A 93 -0.02 23.84 -3.90
C GLU A 93 -0.43 22.47 -3.33
N ASP A 94 -1.67 21.97 -3.54
CA ASP A 94 -2.14 20.75 -2.85
C ASP A 94 -2.89 19.72 -3.71
N ALA A 95 -2.93 19.87 -5.05
CA ALA A 95 -3.68 18.95 -5.92
C ALA A 95 -2.93 17.62 -6.11
N LEU A 96 -3.30 16.55 -5.39
CA LEU A 96 -2.72 15.22 -5.55
C LEU A 96 -3.33 14.50 -6.76
N ILE A 97 -2.51 13.76 -7.50
CA ILE A 97 -2.98 12.87 -8.56
C ILE A 97 -3.20 11.50 -7.94
N PHE A 98 -4.35 10.89 -8.17
CA PHE A 98 -4.60 9.52 -7.76
C PHE A 98 -4.84 8.60 -8.95
N HIS A 99 -4.37 7.37 -8.80
CA HIS A 99 -4.54 6.28 -9.75
C HIS A 99 -5.04 5.06 -8.97
N ALA A 100 -6.32 4.72 -9.11
CA ALA A 100 -6.92 3.55 -8.49
C ALA A 100 -7.14 2.45 -9.55
N LEU A 101 -6.69 1.24 -9.24
CA LEU A 101 -6.95 0.04 -10.01
C LEU A 101 -7.88 -0.85 -9.18
N PHE A 102 -8.99 -1.28 -9.76
CA PHE A 102 -9.99 -2.13 -9.12
C PHE A 102 -9.75 -3.60 -9.45
N ILE A 103 -10.32 -4.49 -8.63
CA ILE A 103 -10.20 -5.95 -8.80
C ILE A 103 -10.83 -6.48 -10.09
N ASP A 104 -11.72 -5.71 -10.72
CA ASP A 104 -12.31 -6.02 -12.03
C ASP A 104 -11.45 -5.53 -13.21
N GLY A 105 -10.25 -5.01 -12.93
CA GLY A 105 -9.31 -4.51 -13.92
C GLY A 105 -9.62 -3.10 -14.43
N LYS A 106 -10.69 -2.45 -13.96
CA LYS A 106 -10.95 -1.04 -14.31
C LYS A 106 -10.02 -0.13 -13.54
N THR A 107 -9.75 1.04 -14.11
CA THR A 107 -9.03 2.12 -13.44
C THR A 107 -9.94 3.29 -13.17
N LEU A 108 -9.61 4.05 -12.12
CA LEU A 108 -10.15 5.36 -11.85
C LEU A 108 -8.98 6.29 -11.54
N ASP A 109 -8.80 7.26 -12.43
CA ASP A 109 -7.73 8.24 -12.37
C ASP A 109 -8.35 9.63 -12.20
N GLY A 110 -7.70 10.48 -11.41
CA GLY A 110 -8.20 11.83 -11.19
C GLY A 110 -7.33 12.67 -10.30
N GLN A 111 -7.82 13.88 -10.01
CA GLN A 111 -7.20 14.78 -9.06
C GLN A 111 -8.00 14.81 -7.77
N THR A 112 -7.31 14.83 -6.65
CA THR A 112 -7.91 14.93 -5.32
C THR A 112 -7.20 15.98 -4.49
N CYS A 113 -7.96 16.74 -3.69
CA CYS A 113 -7.41 17.70 -2.74
C CYS A 113 -7.05 17.07 -1.39
N GLY A 114 -7.21 15.75 -1.27
CA GLY A 114 -6.84 15.00 -0.06
C GLY A 114 -7.42 13.60 -0.08
N TYR A 115 -7.00 12.78 0.86
CA TYR A 115 -7.57 11.46 1.03
C TYR A 115 -7.56 11.06 2.50
N VAL A 116 -8.51 10.18 2.86
CA VAL A 116 -8.51 9.51 4.16
C VAL A 116 -8.52 8.02 3.88
N ASN A 117 -7.43 7.35 4.24
CA ASN A 117 -7.31 5.91 4.08
C ASN A 117 -7.69 5.22 5.39
N MET A 118 -8.83 4.53 5.39
CA MET A 118 -9.29 3.76 6.54
C MET A 118 -9.00 2.27 6.32
N ARG A 119 -8.20 1.68 7.20
CA ARG A 119 -7.65 0.33 7.05
C ARG A 119 -8.68 -0.77 6.80
N ALA A 120 -9.81 -0.72 7.50
CA ALA A 120 -10.91 -1.68 7.34
C ALA A 120 -11.99 -1.20 6.36
N GLY A 121 -12.07 0.11 6.12
CA GLY A 121 -13.18 0.76 5.44
C GLY A 121 -12.97 1.03 3.97
N GLY A 122 -11.73 1.16 3.51
CA GLY A 122 -11.42 1.65 2.16
C GLY A 122 -10.90 3.07 2.16
N VAL A 123 -10.86 3.68 0.98
CA VAL A 123 -10.25 4.99 0.77
C VAL A 123 -11.34 6.02 0.46
N TYR A 124 -11.30 7.12 1.18
CA TYR A 124 -12.11 8.30 0.90
C TYR A 124 -11.24 9.29 0.11
N LEU A 125 -11.69 9.62 -1.08
CA LEU A 125 -11.08 10.59 -1.99
C LEU A 125 -12.02 11.79 -2.14
N TYR A 126 -11.46 12.98 -2.27
CA TYR A 126 -12.24 14.20 -2.55
C TYR A 126 -11.87 14.65 -3.96
N VAL A 127 -12.59 14.10 -4.93
CA VAL A 127 -12.26 14.22 -6.35
C VAL A 127 -12.70 15.60 -6.84
N ARG A 128 -11.78 16.33 -7.46
CA ARG A 128 -12.06 17.65 -8.03
C ARG A 128 -12.93 17.51 -9.29
N GLN A 129 -13.96 18.34 -9.41
CA GLN A 129 -14.79 18.49 -10.61
C GLN A 129 -14.41 19.79 -11.36
N GLU A 130 -14.83 19.90 -12.62
CA GLU A 130 -14.56 21.04 -13.50
C GLU A 130 -15.05 22.38 -12.88
N ASP A 131 -16.15 22.37 -12.11
CA ASP A 131 -16.79 23.56 -11.52
C ASP A 131 -16.20 24.01 -10.17
N SER A 132 -14.96 23.64 -9.83
CA SER A 132 -14.38 23.88 -8.49
C SER A 132 -15.15 23.24 -7.32
N ARG A 133 -16.05 22.30 -7.62
CA ARG A 133 -16.75 21.46 -6.65
C ARG A 133 -15.97 20.18 -6.39
N PHE A 134 -16.15 19.57 -5.23
CA PHE A 134 -15.56 18.28 -4.92
C PHE A 134 -16.62 17.22 -4.73
N ILE A 135 -16.34 16.02 -5.25
CA ILE A 135 -17.14 14.81 -4.99
C ILE A 135 -16.43 14.02 -3.90
N ALA A 136 -17.18 13.69 -2.86
CA ALA A 136 -16.74 12.74 -1.86
C ALA A 136 -16.90 11.33 -2.45
N LEU A 137 -15.78 10.66 -2.73
CA LEU A 137 -15.75 9.32 -3.30
C LEU A 137 -15.20 8.32 -2.28
N TRP A 138 -15.99 7.31 -1.93
CA TRP A 138 -15.58 6.20 -1.09
C TRP A 138 -15.31 5.00 -1.99
N VAL A 139 -14.14 4.41 -1.80
CA VAL A 139 -13.72 3.21 -2.52
C VAL A 139 -13.51 2.09 -1.51
N PRO A 140 -14.39 1.08 -1.47
CA PRO A 140 -14.28 -0.06 -0.57
C PRO A 140 -12.94 -0.78 -0.72
N ARG A 141 -12.32 -1.20 0.39
CA ARG A 141 -10.99 -1.80 0.35
C ARG A 141 -10.93 -3.11 -0.46
N ASN A 142 -11.99 -3.89 -0.40
CA ASN A 142 -12.15 -5.16 -1.12
C ASN A 142 -12.31 -4.98 -2.64
N SER A 143 -12.73 -3.79 -3.10
CA SER A 143 -12.84 -3.47 -4.52
C SER A 143 -11.52 -2.98 -5.14
N LEU A 144 -10.58 -2.56 -4.30
CA LEU A 144 -9.30 -1.97 -4.67
C LEU A 144 -8.22 -3.04 -4.85
N GLN A 145 -7.67 -3.11 -6.05
CA GLN A 145 -6.44 -3.85 -6.32
C GLN A 145 -5.21 -3.03 -5.91
N SER A 146 -5.15 -1.75 -6.29
CA SER A 146 -4.11 -0.82 -5.85
C SER A 146 -4.57 0.63 -5.94
N ILE A 147 -3.99 1.51 -5.14
CA ILE A 147 -4.15 2.96 -5.31
C ILE A 147 -2.81 3.66 -5.10
N ARG A 148 -2.48 4.58 -6.00
CA ARG A 148 -1.35 5.51 -5.86
C ARG A 148 -1.90 6.91 -5.71
N ILE A 149 -1.27 7.71 -4.85
CA ILE A 149 -1.62 9.11 -4.64
C ILE A 149 -0.30 9.87 -4.58
N ASP A 150 -0.01 10.59 -5.64
CA ASP A 150 1.26 11.25 -5.86
C ASP A 150 1.07 12.78 -5.87
N SER A 151 2.06 13.51 -5.37
CA SER A 151 2.13 14.94 -5.66
C SER A 151 2.43 15.14 -7.14
N PRO A 152 1.78 16.10 -7.82
CA PRO A 152 1.95 16.31 -9.24
C PRO A 152 3.41 16.71 -9.47
N ASP A 153 4.11 15.92 -10.27
CA ASP A 153 5.44 16.27 -10.74
C ASP A 153 5.31 17.55 -11.61
N PRO A 154 6.04 18.63 -11.31
CA PRO A 154 5.97 19.87 -12.10
C PRO A 154 6.33 19.67 -13.59
N ALA A 155 6.85 18.50 -13.99
CA ALA A 155 7.12 18.16 -15.38
C ALA A 155 5.90 17.63 -16.19
N VAL A 156 4.78 17.26 -15.55
CA VAL A 156 3.68 16.54 -16.23
C VAL A 156 2.51 17.45 -16.66
N LEU A 157 2.58 18.76 -16.38
CA LEU A 157 1.51 19.72 -16.71
C LEU A 157 1.35 20.06 -18.21
N SER A 158 1.98 19.35 -19.14
CA SER A 158 1.91 19.70 -20.58
C SER A 158 1.26 18.67 -21.49
N HIS A 159 0.81 17.50 -21.02
CA HIS A 159 0.23 16.50 -21.92
C HIS A 159 -0.98 15.75 -21.36
N VAL A 160 -2.06 16.47 -21.02
CA VAL A 160 -3.40 15.87 -21.10
C VAL A 160 -4.36 16.90 -21.69
N SER A 161 -4.25 17.08 -23.01
CA SER A 161 -5.34 17.60 -23.85
C SER A 161 -5.06 17.21 -25.29
N ALA A 162 -6.04 16.53 -25.91
CA ALA A 162 -6.08 15.95 -27.26
C ALA A 162 -5.27 14.64 -27.40
N GLU A 163 -5.75 13.55 -28.01
CA GLU A 163 -6.86 13.39 -28.95
C GLU A 163 -7.22 11.90 -29.08
N LEU A 164 -8.46 11.62 -29.48
CA LEU A 164 -8.92 10.32 -29.96
C LEU A 164 -8.08 9.82 -31.14
N ALA A 165 -7.66 8.55 -31.14
CA ALA A 165 -7.77 7.60 -32.28
C ALA A 165 -6.98 6.29 -32.04
N VAL A 166 -7.69 5.17 -32.15
CA VAL A 166 -7.21 3.80 -32.43
C VAL A 166 -6.84 3.74 -33.96
N PRO A 167 -6.11 2.74 -34.54
CA PRO A 167 -5.84 1.39 -34.03
C PRO A 167 -4.46 0.75 -34.32
N ALA A 168 -4.34 -0.47 -33.78
CA ALA A 168 -3.40 -1.57 -33.98
C ALA A 168 -2.42 -1.55 -35.16
N GLU A 169 -1.17 -2.01 -34.91
CA GLU A 169 -0.54 -3.09 -35.67
C GLU A 169 0.71 -3.68 -34.97
N GLU A 170 0.91 -4.97 -35.18
CA GLU A 170 1.89 -5.87 -34.58
C GLU A 170 3.34 -5.55 -34.95
N SER A 171 4.29 -5.74 -34.01
CA SER A 171 5.55 -6.45 -34.32
C SER A 171 6.48 -6.69 -33.12
N ILE A 172 6.76 -7.97 -32.93
CA ILE A 172 8.07 -8.57 -32.65
C ILE A 172 8.69 -8.36 -31.26
N VAL A 173 8.56 -9.46 -30.49
CA VAL A 173 9.45 -9.99 -29.45
C VAL A 173 10.88 -9.45 -29.53
N THR A 174 11.31 -8.73 -28.50
CA THR A 174 12.68 -8.85 -27.97
C THR A 174 12.57 -8.82 -26.46
N ALA A 175 12.88 -9.95 -25.83
CA ALA A 175 12.90 -10.13 -24.39
C ALA A 175 13.99 -9.26 -23.78
N THR A 176 13.63 -8.08 -23.32
CA THR A 176 14.46 -7.28 -22.42
C THR A 176 14.20 -7.79 -21.01
N LEU A 177 15.17 -8.50 -20.43
CA LEU A 177 15.16 -8.88 -19.02
C LEU A 177 14.87 -7.62 -18.18
N PRO A 178 13.84 -7.63 -17.31
CA PRO A 178 13.63 -6.51 -16.40
C PRO A 178 14.87 -6.38 -15.51
N GLN A 179 15.45 -5.19 -15.46
CA GLN A 179 16.46 -4.86 -14.46
C GLN A 179 15.80 -5.00 -13.09
N VAL A 180 16.18 -6.04 -12.36
CA VAL A 180 15.63 -6.31 -11.03
C VAL A 180 16.29 -5.32 -10.07
N SER A 181 15.55 -4.27 -9.72
CA SER A 181 15.82 -3.46 -8.54
C SER A 181 15.90 -4.38 -7.32
N GLY A 182 16.84 -4.14 -6.41
CA GLY A 182 17.19 -5.06 -5.32
C GLY A 182 16.07 -5.40 -4.30
N LEU A 183 14.87 -4.83 -4.45
CA LEU A 183 13.69 -5.16 -3.67
C LEU A 183 12.60 -5.69 -4.61
N ALA A 184 12.17 -6.93 -4.40
CA ALA A 184 11.03 -7.46 -5.14
C ALA A 184 9.71 -6.83 -4.66
N SER A 185 8.84 -6.53 -5.61
CA SER A 185 7.50 -5.96 -5.40
C SER A 185 6.37 -6.94 -5.74
N ASN A 186 6.68 -8.11 -6.29
CA ASN A 186 5.73 -9.17 -6.60
C ASN A 186 6.41 -10.55 -6.56
N MET A 187 5.61 -11.62 -6.70
CA MET A 187 6.10 -13.00 -6.62
C MET A 187 7.01 -13.40 -7.79
N ASP A 188 6.85 -12.82 -8.97
CA ASP A 188 7.68 -13.12 -10.14
C ASP A 188 9.09 -12.53 -9.98
N GLU A 189 9.19 -11.27 -9.56
CA GLU A 189 10.46 -10.63 -9.20
C GLU A 189 11.14 -11.37 -8.04
N LEU A 190 10.36 -11.77 -7.03
CA LEU A 190 10.88 -12.54 -5.91
C LEU A 190 11.42 -13.89 -6.37
N ALA A 191 10.74 -14.59 -7.29
CA ALA A 191 11.21 -15.86 -7.85
C ALA A 191 12.55 -15.70 -8.58
N ILE A 192 12.72 -14.60 -9.34
CA ILE A 192 13.99 -14.29 -10.02
C ILE A 192 15.10 -14.06 -8.99
N LEU A 193 14.85 -13.27 -7.94
CA LEU A 193 15.85 -13.01 -6.89
C LEU A 193 16.20 -14.28 -6.10
N LEU A 194 15.23 -15.16 -5.85
CA LEU A 194 15.45 -16.44 -5.18
C LEU A 194 16.31 -17.38 -6.01
N GLU A 195 16.08 -17.43 -7.32
CA GLU A 195 16.90 -18.23 -8.24
C GLU A 195 18.32 -17.66 -8.34
N ASP A 196 18.46 -16.33 -8.45
CA ASP A 196 19.77 -15.67 -8.46
C ASP A 196 20.54 -15.87 -7.14
N ALA A 197 19.85 -15.93 -6.00
CA ALA A 197 20.47 -16.25 -4.73
C ALA A 197 20.95 -17.72 -4.64
N ARG A 198 20.34 -18.63 -5.40
CA ARG A 198 20.61 -20.08 -5.32
C ARG A 198 22.05 -20.38 -5.75
N GLY A 199 22.76 -21.14 -4.90
CA GLY A 199 24.12 -21.61 -5.19
C GLY A 199 25.23 -20.56 -5.06
N LYS A 200 24.90 -19.32 -4.70
CA LYS A 200 25.91 -18.29 -4.44
C LYS A 200 26.58 -18.51 -3.07
N PRO A 201 27.90 -18.27 -2.93
CA PRO A 201 28.59 -18.42 -1.65
C PRO A 201 28.08 -17.39 -0.64
N MET A 202 27.94 -17.84 0.61
CA MET A 202 27.61 -16.99 1.76
C MET A 202 28.76 -16.01 2.03
N ILE A 203 28.41 -14.80 2.45
CA ILE A 203 29.40 -13.80 2.88
C ILE A 203 29.50 -13.77 4.40
N THR A 204 30.61 -13.26 4.92
CA THR A 204 30.81 -13.15 6.37
C THR A 204 29.96 -12.02 6.96
N ALA A 205 29.71 -12.06 8.27
CA ALA A 205 28.97 -11.00 8.97
C ALA A 205 29.67 -9.63 8.83
N ALA A 206 31.01 -9.60 8.90
CA ALA A 206 31.78 -8.38 8.69
C ALA A 206 31.58 -7.81 7.28
N GLN A 207 31.60 -8.66 6.25
CA GLN A 207 31.36 -8.25 4.86
C GLN A 207 29.94 -7.70 4.68
N ALA A 208 28.93 -8.34 5.26
CA ALA A 208 27.55 -7.88 5.18
C ALA A 208 27.34 -6.52 5.86
N LEU A 209 27.92 -6.32 7.06
CA LEU A 209 27.86 -5.04 7.77
C LEU A 209 28.54 -3.92 6.97
N PHE A 210 29.67 -4.22 6.32
CA PHE A 210 30.37 -3.28 5.46
C PHE A 210 29.56 -2.92 4.20
N GLU A 211 28.97 -3.90 3.50
CA GLU A 211 28.11 -3.66 2.34
C GLU A 211 26.89 -2.80 2.67
N LEU A 212 26.32 -2.97 3.87
CA LEU A 212 25.20 -2.16 4.37
C LEU A 212 25.63 -0.80 4.91
N LYS A 213 26.92 -0.44 4.81
CA LYS A 213 27.49 0.82 5.32
C LYS A 213 27.28 1.03 6.83
N LEU A 214 27.14 -0.07 7.58
CA LEU A 214 27.02 -0.07 9.04
C LEU A 214 28.39 -0.08 9.74
N MET A 215 29.45 -0.28 8.96
CA MET A 215 30.83 -0.33 9.39
C MET A 215 31.68 0.41 8.36
N ASP A 216 32.67 1.16 8.81
CA ASP A 216 33.60 1.85 7.93
C ASP A 216 34.70 0.91 7.41
N GLU A 217 35.38 1.34 6.35
CA GLU A 217 36.43 0.54 5.70
C GLU A 217 37.61 0.25 6.64
N ALA A 218 37.96 1.20 7.51
CA ALA A 218 39.03 1.05 8.48
C ALA A 218 38.72 -0.06 9.51
N THR A 219 37.52 -0.05 10.09
CA THR A 219 37.08 -1.10 11.03
C THR A 219 36.92 -2.44 10.33
N PHE A 220 36.43 -2.45 9.08
CA PHE A 220 36.30 -3.67 8.31
C PHE A 220 37.67 -4.34 8.06
N LEU A 221 38.69 -3.58 7.66
CA LEU A 221 40.05 -4.10 7.45
C LEU A 221 40.69 -4.62 8.75
N ASP A 222 40.51 -3.90 9.87
CA ASP A 222 40.98 -4.37 11.19
C ASP A 222 40.32 -5.72 11.56
N LEU A 223 39.01 -5.84 11.36
CA LEU A 223 38.25 -7.05 11.66
C LEU A 223 38.52 -8.21 10.69
N GLN A 224 38.90 -7.93 9.44
CA GLN A 224 39.25 -8.96 8.46
C GLN A 224 40.61 -9.60 8.78
N SER A 225 41.50 -8.84 9.41
CA SER A 225 42.84 -9.28 9.78
C SER A 225 42.87 -10.14 11.06
N ASP A 226 41.80 -10.13 11.85
CA ASP A 226 41.73 -10.79 13.15
C ASP A 226 40.74 -11.96 13.16
N LYS A 227 41.18 -13.16 13.56
CA LYS A 227 40.34 -14.37 13.65
C LYS A 227 39.59 -14.49 14.99
N SER A 228 39.73 -13.49 15.87
CA SER A 228 39.25 -13.55 17.25
C SER A 228 38.07 -12.61 17.51
N GLY A 229 37.40 -12.79 18.65
CA GLY A 229 36.08 -12.24 19.02
C GLY A 229 35.87 -10.72 18.99
N LYS A 230 36.76 -9.93 18.39
CA LYS A 230 36.58 -8.48 18.15
C LYS A 230 35.28 -8.16 17.42
N LEU A 231 34.90 -8.95 16.40
CA LEU A 231 33.63 -8.75 15.70
C LEU A 231 32.44 -8.90 16.66
N ARG A 232 32.50 -9.87 17.57
CA ARG A 232 31.47 -10.07 18.60
C ARG A 232 31.42 -8.87 19.55
N THR A 233 32.57 -8.41 20.03
CA THR A 233 32.65 -7.22 20.89
C THR A 233 32.12 -5.97 20.18
N TYR A 234 32.42 -5.79 18.89
CA TYR A 234 31.89 -4.69 18.09
C TYR A 234 30.37 -4.75 17.98
N ILE A 235 29.82 -5.92 17.66
CA ILE A 235 28.37 -6.13 17.60
C ILE A 235 27.71 -5.86 18.96
N ASP A 236 28.29 -6.39 20.05
CA ASP A 236 27.78 -6.21 21.40
C ASP A 236 27.80 -4.71 21.82
N ASP A 237 28.86 -3.99 21.48
CA ASP A 237 29.00 -2.54 21.72
C ASP A 237 27.99 -1.71 20.91
N GLN A 238 27.78 -2.04 19.63
CA GLN A 238 26.77 -1.36 18.81
C GLN A 238 25.35 -1.64 19.27
N LEU A 239 25.04 -2.87 19.70
CA LEU A 239 23.75 -3.23 20.30
C LEU A 239 23.51 -2.47 21.61
N ALA A 240 24.55 -2.19 22.39
CA ALA A 240 24.43 -1.38 23.60
C ALA A 240 24.21 0.11 23.31
N LYS A 241 24.62 0.60 22.13
CA LYS A 241 24.55 2.02 21.73
C LYS A 241 23.27 2.38 20.98
N SER A 242 22.67 1.43 20.27
CA SER A 242 21.53 1.71 19.40
C SER A 242 20.53 0.57 19.34
N ASP A 243 19.29 0.86 19.72
CA ASP A 243 18.17 -0.08 19.60
C ASP A 243 17.85 -0.43 18.13
N THR A 244 18.13 0.49 17.20
CA THR A 244 17.91 0.26 15.75
C THR A 244 18.96 -0.67 15.15
N PHE A 245 20.13 -0.80 15.79
CA PHE A 245 21.21 -1.68 15.32
C PHE A 245 20.79 -3.15 15.34
N LYS A 246 19.87 -3.54 16.22
CA LYS A 246 19.32 -4.91 16.24
C LYS A 246 18.66 -5.27 14.90
N LEU A 247 17.85 -4.37 14.35
CA LEU A 247 17.19 -4.57 13.06
C LEU A 247 18.21 -4.58 11.91
N GLN A 248 19.18 -3.67 11.96
CA GLN A 248 20.28 -3.61 10.99
C GLN A 248 21.16 -4.88 11.02
N LEU A 249 21.34 -5.48 12.19
CA LEU A 249 22.05 -6.75 12.34
C LEU A 249 21.26 -7.91 11.71
N GLU A 250 19.94 -7.96 11.85
CA GLU A 250 19.12 -8.95 11.16
C GLU A 250 19.14 -8.74 9.63
N HIS A 251 19.21 -7.48 9.15
CA HIS A 251 19.44 -7.18 7.74
C HIS A 251 20.78 -7.73 7.26
N ALA A 252 21.83 -7.50 8.03
CA ALA A 252 23.16 -8.03 7.73
C ALA A 252 23.15 -9.56 7.67
N ARG A 253 22.44 -10.23 8.59
CA ARG A 253 22.28 -11.69 8.57
C ARG A 253 21.53 -12.20 7.35
N ALA A 254 20.44 -11.54 6.96
CA ALA A 254 19.72 -11.86 5.73
C ALA A 254 20.63 -11.74 4.50
N ARG A 255 21.44 -10.67 4.47
CA ARG A 255 22.43 -10.42 3.42
C ARG A 255 23.54 -11.47 3.38
N MET A 256 24.01 -11.95 4.55
CA MET A 256 25.01 -13.02 4.64
C MET A 256 24.60 -14.29 3.89
N VAL A 257 23.31 -14.65 3.97
CA VAL A 257 22.75 -15.85 3.35
C VAL A 257 22.05 -15.56 2.02
N LYS A 258 22.15 -14.32 1.53
CA LYS A 258 21.52 -13.84 0.29
C LYS A 258 20.01 -14.05 0.26
N THR A 259 19.35 -13.96 1.41
CA THR A 259 17.89 -13.91 1.47
C THR A 259 17.42 -12.67 0.70
N PRO A 260 16.54 -12.82 -0.30
CA PRO A 260 15.99 -11.68 -1.03
C PRO A 260 15.26 -10.70 -0.14
N GLU A 261 15.28 -9.44 -0.55
CA GLU A 261 14.61 -8.34 0.13
C GLU A 261 13.32 -8.00 -0.61
N VAL A 262 12.27 -7.68 0.15
CA VAL A 262 10.97 -7.29 -0.40
C VAL A 262 10.53 -5.96 0.16
N ASN A 263 9.79 -5.19 -0.64
CA ASN A 263 9.11 -4.00 -0.16
C ASN A 263 7.70 -4.38 0.31
N ALA A 264 7.51 -4.63 1.61
CA ALA A 264 6.21 -5.06 2.14
C ALA A 264 5.07 -4.04 1.94
N ASP A 265 5.37 -2.75 1.78
CA ASP A 265 4.35 -1.71 1.59
C ASP A 265 3.76 -1.77 0.18
N THR A 266 4.59 -2.06 -0.83
CA THR A 266 4.19 -2.13 -2.24
C THR A 266 4.03 -3.56 -2.76
N PHE A 267 4.34 -4.57 -1.94
CA PHE A 267 4.31 -5.97 -2.40
C PHE A 267 2.89 -6.41 -2.77
N GLN A 268 2.75 -6.95 -3.98
CA GLN A 268 1.52 -7.56 -4.46
C GLN A 268 1.36 -8.94 -3.81
N ILE A 269 0.54 -9.02 -2.77
CA ILE A 269 0.29 -10.26 -2.02
C ILE A 269 -0.67 -11.15 -2.80
N ASP A 270 -0.26 -12.39 -3.00
CA ASP A 270 -1.12 -13.41 -3.59
C ASP A 270 -2.18 -13.87 -2.58
N SER A 271 -3.43 -13.88 -3.04
CA SER A 271 -4.60 -14.40 -2.32
C SER A 271 -4.37 -15.80 -1.73
N GLN A 272 -3.60 -16.66 -2.41
CA GLN A 272 -3.30 -18.00 -1.91
C GLN A 272 -2.54 -17.98 -0.58
N ALA A 273 -1.64 -17.02 -0.37
CA ALA A 273 -0.92 -16.90 0.90
C ALA A 273 -1.85 -16.54 2.06
N LEU A 274 -2.88 -15.73 1.81
CA LEU A 274 -3.86 -15.32 2.83
C LEU A 274 -4.80 -16.46 3.23
N THR A 275 -5.00 -17.45 2.36
CA THR A 275 -5.72 -18.68 2.73
C THR A 275 -4.92 -19.57 3.69
N LYS A 276 -3.58 -19.47 3.67
CA LYS A 276 -2.67 -20.24 4.52
C LYS A 276 -2.39 -19.55 5.85
N ILE A 277 -2.12 -18.25 5.79
CA ILE A 277 -1.89 -17.41 6.96
C ILE A 277 -2.79 -16.19 6.86
N SER A 278 -3.80 -16.15 7.72
CA SER A 278 -4.70 -15.00 7.80
C SER A 278 -3.97 -13.77 8.36
N TRP A 279 -4.49 -12.58 8.06
CA TRP A 279 -3.93 -11.33 8.57
C TRP A 279 -3.84 -11.28 10.10
N ASN A 280 -4.81 -11.84 10.82
CA ASN A 280 -4.78 -11.87 12.28
C ASN A 280 -3.52 -12.59 12.81
N ILE A 281 -3.16 -13.71 12.19
CA ILE A 281 -1.96 -14.47 12.54
C ILE A 281 -0.71 -13.70 12.10
N ALA A 282 -0.72 -13.18 10.87
CA ALA A 282 0.40 -12.41 10.31
C ALA A 282 0.78 -11.21 11.19
N THR A 283 -0.20 -10.39 11.59
CA THR A 283 0.02 -9.24 12.46
C THR A 283 0.51 -9.64 13.85
N ARG A 284 -0.05 -10.71 14.44
CA ARG A 284 0.38 -11.22 15.76
C ARG A 284 1.82 -11.74 15.75
N GLN A 285 2.25 -12.30 14.63
CA GLN A 285 3.61 -12.80 14.46
C GLN A 285 4.55 -11.76 13.83
N SER A 286 4.07 -10.54 13.57
CA SER A 286 4.81 -9.48 12.88
C SER A 286 5.45 -9.98 11.59
N VAL A 287 4.64 -10.53 10.69
CA VAL A 287 5.04 -10.99 9.37
C VAL A 287 4.06 -10.57 8.29
N VAL A 288 4.46 -10.65 7.02
CA VAL A 288 3.59 -10.40 5.85
C VAL A 288 3.57 -11.63 4.94
N PRO A 289 2.43 -12.32 4.77
CA PRO A 289 2.30 -13.40 3.79
C PRO A 289 2.44 -12.80 2.39
N LEU A 290 3.28 -13.39 1.53
CA LEU A 290 3.57 -12.86 0.20
C LEU A 290 2.88 -13.67 -0.89
N GLY A 291 3.15 -14.98 -0.93
CA GLY A 291 2.65 -15.85 -1.99
C GLY A 291 3.27 -17.23 -1.96
N MET A 292 2.85 -18.08 -2.89
CA MET A 292 3.33 -19.45 -3.01
C MET A 292 4.23 -19.59 -4.24
N ILE A 293 5.37 -20.28 -4.10
CA ILE A 293 6.18 -20.75 -5.24
C ILE A 293 6.48 -22.22 -5.04
N SER A 294 6.12 -23.06 -6.02
CA SER A 294 6.42 -24.50 -6.01
C SER A 294 5.99 -25.24 -4.73
N GLY A 295 4.88 -24.82 -4.11
CA GLY A 295 4.37 -25.43 -2.87
C GLY A 295 4.97 -24.89 -1.58
N THR A 296 5.91 -23.94 -1.66
CA THR A 296 6.47 -23.22 -0.51
C THR A 296 5.78 -21.88 -0.34
N LEU A 297 5.32 -21.60 0.88
CA LEU A 297 4.78 -20.31 1.27
C LEU A 297 5.92 -19.34 1.60
N TYR A 298 5.97 -18.20 0.93
CA TYR A 298 6.92 -17.14 1.20
C TYR A 298 6.29 -16.07 2.10
N VAL A 299 7.03 -15.70 3.14
CA VAL A 299 6.58 -14.75 4.16
C VAL A 299 7.68 -13.75 4.45
N ALA A 300 7.37 -12.46 4.40
CA ALA A 300 8.32 -11.42 4.76
C ALA A 300 8.41 -11.27 6.29
N SER A 301 9.63 -11.15 6.79
CA SER A 301 9.92 -10.95 8.20
C SER A 301 11.19 -10.13 8.39
N SER A 302 11.23 -9.35 9.47
CA SER A 302 12.44 -8.70 9.99
C SER A 302 13.35 -9.66 10.78
N ALA A 303 13.03 -10.97 10.80
CA ALA A 303 13.86 -12.01 11.40
C ALA A 303 13.86 -13.28 10.51
N PRO A 304 14.39 -13.20 9.27
CA PRO A 304 14.26 -14.27 8.28
C PRO A 304 15.08 -15.52 8.60
N MET A 305 15.98 -15.46 9.59
CA MET A 305 16.73 -16.62 10.07
C MET A 305 16.10 -17.27 11.32
N SER A 306 14.92 -16.83 11.73
CA SER A 306 14.24 -17.38 12.90
C SER A 306 13.57 -18.72 12.57
N ARG A 307 14.28 -19.81 12.86
CA ARG A 307 13.76 -21.17 12.68
C ARG A 307 12.49 -21.43 13.49
N GLU A 308 12.41 -20.86 14.70
CA GLU A 308 11.20 -20.97 15.53
C GLU A 308 9.98 -20.32 14.85
N LEU A 309 10.16 -19.15 14.25
CA LEU A 309 9.09 -18.46 13.51
C LEU A 309 8.68 -19.26 12.28
N GLU A 310 9.66 -19.77 11.53
CA GLU A 310 9.43 -20.60 10.34
C GLU A 310 8.64 -21.88 10.69
N ASP A 311 9.10 -22.64 11.68
CA ASP A 311 8.47 -23.90 12.11
C ASP A 311 7.03 -23.66 12.59
N ARG A 312 6.83 -22.59 13.38
CA ARG A 312 5.51 -22.22 13.91
C ARG A 312 4.54 -21.83 12.80
N LEU A 313 4.96 -20.97 11.88
CA LEU A 313 4.12 -20.53 10.77
C LEU A 313 3.87 -21.67 9.76
N SER A 314 4.86 -22.54 9.53
CA SER A 314 4.70 -23.74 8.69
C SER A 314 3.66 -24.68 9.27
N MET A 315 3.64 -24.89 10.58
CA MET A 315 2.64 -25.70 11.27
C MET A 315 1.22 -25.13 11.12
N ILE A 316 1.09 -23.80 11.24
CA ILE A 316 -0.19 -23.10 11.05
C ILE A 316 -0.67 -23.22 9.59
N ALA A 317 0.23 -22.98 8.64
CA ALA A 317 -0.06 -22.96 7.21
C ALA A 317 -0.26 -24.38 6.62
N GLY A 318 0.23 -25.42 7.29
CA GLY A 318 0.19 -26.80 6.82
C GLY A 318 1.01 -27.03 5.54
N CYS A 319 2.07 -26.25 5.31
CA CYS A 319 2.94 -26.37 4.14
C CYS A 319 4.36 -25.90 4.46
N HIS A 320 5.30 -26.17 3.55
CA HIS A 320 6.67 -25.68 3.69
C HIS A 320 6.67 -24.15 3.60
N LEU A 321 7.51 -23.50 4.41
CA LEU A 321 7.55 -22.05 4.53
C LEU A 321 8.99 -21.57 4.40
N ALA A 322 9.17 -20.45 3.72
CA ALA A 322 10.45 -19.76 3.63
C ALA A 322 10.27 -18.28 4.00
N LEU A 323 11.20 -17.76 4.80
CA LEU A 323 11.21 -16.36 5.19
C LEU A 323 12.07 -15.52 4.24
N VAL A 324 11.60 -14.33 3.93
CA VAL A 324 12.34 -13.31 3.16
C VAL A 324 12.49 -12.02 3.97
N TRP A 325 13.49 -11.21 3.65
CA TRP A 325 13.83 -10.04 4.45
C TRP A 325 12.91 -8.86 4.16
N VAL A 326 12.52 -8.16 5.22
CA VAL A 326 11.96 -6.81 5.13
C VAL A 326 12.49 -5.94 6.27
N SER A 327 12.88 -4.70 5.95
CA SER A 327 13.43 -3.73 6.91
C SER A 327 12.41 -3.32 7.96
N THR A 328 11.16 -3.12 7.56
CA THR A 328 10.06 -2.90 8.49
C THR A 328 8.92 -3.80 8.07
N VAL A 329 8.51 -4.68 8.98
CA VAL A 329 7.16 -5.22 8.91
C VAL A 329 6.26 -4.06 9.30
N SER A 330 5.92 -3.23 8.32
CA SER A 330 4.83 -2.27 8.47
C SER A 330 3.62 -3.15 8.79
N ASN A 331 3.25 -3.16 10.07
CA ASN A 331 2.02 -3.82 10.49
C ASN A 331 0.94 -3.09 9.70
N ARG A 332 0.45 -3.72 8.61
CA ARG A 332 -0.87 -3.43 8.07
C ARG A 332 -1.79 -3.67 9.25
N ASP A 333 -2.11 -2.61 9.97
CA ASP A 333 -2.62 -2.76 11.33
C ASP A 333 -3.88 -3.61 11.34
N GLY A 334 -3.87 -4.55 12.29
CA GLY A 334 -5.04 -5.30 12.72
C GLY A 334 -6.19 -4.33 13.03
N PHE A 335 -7.44 -4.68 12.74
CA PHE A 335 -8.14 -5.80 13.39
C PHE A 335 -7.86 -5.87 14.89
N THR A 336 -8.24 -4.81 15.61
CA THR A 336 -8.60 -4.89 17.02
C THR A 336 -9.81 -3.99 17.29
N GLY A 337 -10.90 -4.63 17.75
CA GLY A 337 -11.91 -4.04 18.64
C GLY A 337 -12.97 -3.19 17.97
#